data_AF-A0AAU5HV96-F1
#
_entry.id   AF-A0AAU5HV96-F1
#
_cell.length_a   1.000
_cell.length_b   1.000
_cell.length_c   1.000
_cell.angle_alpha   90.00
_cell.angle_beta   90.00
_cell.angle_gamma   90.00
#
_symmetry.space_group_name_H-M   'P 1'
#
loop_
_entity.id
_entity.type
_entity.pdbx_description
1 polymer ?
#
loop_
_entity_poly.entity_id
_entity_poly.type
_entity_poly.pdbx_seq_one_letter_code
_entity_poly.pdbx_strand_id
1 'polypeptide(L)' 'MSTVPAPEPRDPKPALVFDDPLSRPSSDDTDSGWGERPEGDSAADLKRFLDEKPPHHI' A
#
# COMPACT_ATOMS: atom_id res chain seq x y z
N MET A 1 16.35 -35.41 -50.72
CA MET A 1 15.75 -34.13 -50.28
C MET A 1 15.04 -34.39 -48.96
N SER A 2 15.64 -34.03 -47.82
CA SER A 2 14.96 -34.11 -46.52
C SER A 2 14.10 -32.87 -46.33
N THR A 3 12.79 -33.06 -46.17
CA THR A 3 11.86 -31.98 -45.85
C THR A 3 11.86 -31.72 -44.34
N VAL A 4 11.90 -30.45 -43.93
CA VAL A 4 11.78 -30.04 -42.52
C VAL A 4 10.30 -29.99 -42.17
N PRO A 5 9.84 -30.63 -41.08
CA PRO A 5 8.44 -30.61 -40.71
C PRO A 5 7.98 -29.20 -40.35
N ALA A 6 6.74 -28.87 -40.72
CA ALA A 6 6.14 -27.57 -40.42
C ALA A 6 5.89 -27.42 -38.90
N PRO A 7 6.05 -26.21 -38.35
CA PRO A 7 5.85 -25.98 -36.93
C PRO A 7 4.37 -26.16 -36.53
N GLU A 8 4.12 -26.97 -35.52
CA GLU A 8 2.79 -27.17 -34.94
C GLU A 8 2.34 -25.95 -34.11
N PRO A 9 1.03 -25.70 -33.97
CA PRO A 9 0.49 -24.68 -33.08
C PRO A 9 0.92 -24.96 -31.64
N ARG A 10 1.48 -23.95 -30.96
CA ARG A 10 1.94 -24.06 -29.57
C ARG A 10 1.13 -23.12 -28.71
N ASP A 11 0.80 -23.57 -27.51
CA ASP A 11 0.14 -22.70 -26.54
C ASP A 11 1.02 -21.47 -26.21
N PRO A 12 0.40 -20.30 -26.02
CA PRO A 12 1.13 -19.10 -25.66
C PRO A 12 1.80 -19.27 -24.30
N LYS A 13 3.07 -18.88 -24.23
CA LYS A 13 3.83 -18.91 -22.97
C LYS A 13 3.34 -17.82 -22.02
N PRO A 14 3.35 -18.06 -20.69
CA PRO A 14 3.08 -17.01 -19.72
C PRO A 14 4.06 -15.85 -19.91
N ALA A 15 3.55 -14.62 -19.85
CA ALA A 15 4.34 -13.41 -20.00
C ALA A 15 5.09 -13.08 -18.70
N LEU A 16 6.33 -12.63 -18.84
CA LEU A 16 7.11 -12.09 -17.73
C LEU A 16 6.82 -10.59 -17.59
N VAL A 17 6.55 -10.14 -16.36
CA VAL A 17 6.38 -8.72 -16.03
C VAL A 17 7.71 -8.21 -15.49
N PHE A 18 8.29 -7.20 -16.14
CA PHE A 18 9.56 -6.58 -15.78
C PHE A 18 9.41 -5.17 -15.22
N ASP A 19 8.17 -4.75 -14.96
CA ASP A 19 7.90 -3.47 -14.31
C ASP A 19 8.51 -3.47 -12.91
N ASP A 20 9.04 -2.33 -12.49
CA ASP A 20 9.56 -2.15 -11.14
C ASP A 20 8.40 -2.28 -10.14
N PRO A 21 8.43 -3.25 -9.20
CA PRO A 21 7.37 -3.42 -8.21
C PRO A 21 7.19 -2.20 -7.30
N LEU A 22 8.18 -1.33 -7.19
CA LEU A 22 8.15 -0.11 -6.38
C LEU A 22 7.77 1.15 -7.16
N SER A 23 7.45 1.01 -8.45
CA SER A 23 7.04 2.15 -9.30
C SER A 23 5.64 2.70 -8.97
N ARG A 24 4.86 1.99 -8.14
CA ARG A 24 3.48 2.37 -7.79
C ARG A 24 3.43 2.92 -6.36
N PRO A 25 2.68 4.01 -6.11
CA PRO A 25 2.43 4.49 -4.75
C PRO A 25 1.77 3.40 -3.91
N SER A 26 2.27 3.21 -2.70
CA SER A 26 1.67 2.35 -1.69
C SER A 26 0.72 3.15 -0.80
N SER A 27 -0.16 2.45 -0.08
CA SER A 27 -1.02 3.09 0.91
C SER A 27 -0.23 3.65 2.09
N ASP A 28 0.99 3.17 2.33
CA ASP A 28 1.87 3.66 3.39
C ASP A 28 2.56 4.97 2.98
N ASP A 29 2.57 5.30 1.68
CA ASP A 29 3.09 6.58 1.17
C ASP A 29 2.10 7.74 1.34
N THR A 30 0.86 7.44 1.76
CA THR A 30 -0.13 8.48 2.06
C THR A 30 -0.24 8.68 3.57
N ASP A 31 -0.41 9.94 3.97
CA ASP A 31 -0.74 10.29 5.36
C ASP A 31 -2.20 9.94 5.72
N SER A 32 -2.86 9.04 4.97
CA SER A 32 -4.25 8.67 5.21
C SER A 32 -4.40 8.07 6.60
N GLY A 33 -5.33 8.61 7.38
CA GLY A 33 -5.51 8.23 8.79
C GLY A 33 -4.53 8.91 9.78
N TRP A 34 -3.54 9.67 9.28
CA TRP A 34 -2.70 10.54 10.09
C TRP A 34 -3.17 11.98 10.00
N GLY A 35 -3.56 12.57 11.13
CA GLY A 35 -3.97 13.99 11.18
C GLY A 35 -5.38 14.28 10.63
N GLU A 36 -6.09 13.28 10.10
CA GLU A 36 -7.53 13.40 9.85
C GLU A 36 -8.25 13.66 11.18
N ARG A 37 -8.87 14.84 11.29
CA ARG A 37 -9.65 15.22 12.46
C ARG A 37 -11.03 14.55 12.34
N PRO A 38 -11.46 13.74 13.31
CA PRO A 38 -12.85 13.33 13.37
C PRO A 38 -13.74 14.57 13.51
N GLU A 39 -14.97 14.51 12.98
CA GLU A 39 -15.96 15.58 13.20
C GLU A 39 -16.32 15.64 14.68
N GLY A 40 -15.61 16.49 15.43
CA GLY A 40 -15.72 16.63 16.88
C GLY A 40 -14.96 17.86 17.37
N ASP A 41 -15.21 18.27 18.62
CA ASP A 41 -14.57 19.45 19.21
C ASP A 41 -13.10 19.16 19.58
N SER A 42 -12.25 19.26 18.55
CA SER A 42 -10.82 19.03 18.66
C SER A 42 -10.09 19.92 19.68
N ALA A 43 -10.67 21.06 20.08
CA ALA A 43 -10.11 21.89 21.14
C ALA A 43 -10.36 21.27 22.53
N ALA A 44 -11.53 20.69 22.75
CA ALA A 44 -11.85 19.96 23.97
C ALA A 44 -10.98 18.70 24.13
N ASP A 45 -10.75 17.96 23.03
CA ASP A 45 -9.89 16.77 23.06
C ASP A 45 -8.43 17.13 23.35
N LEU A 46 -7.87 18.17 22.73
CA LEU A 46 -6.51 18.63 23.00
C LEU A 46 -6.34 19.05 24.47
N LYS A 47 -7.33 19.75 25.03
CA LYS A 47 -7.33 20.15 26.43
C LYS A 47 -7.30 18.93 27.36
N ARG A 48 -8.11 17.90 27.09
CA ARG A 48 -8.09 16.65 27.87
C ARG A 48 -6.71 15.99 27.84
N PHE A 49 -6.08 15.87 26.66
CA PHE A 49 -4.74 15.27 26.54
C PHE A 49 -3.65 16.03 27.33
N LEU A 50 -3.74 17.36 27.38
CA LEU A 50 -2.80 18.18 28.14
C LEU A 50 -3.04 18.10 29.66
N ASP A 51 -4.31 17.97 30.05
CA ASP A 51 -4.72 17.92 31.46
C ASP A 51 -4.59 16.51 32.08
N GLU A 52 -4.63 15.44 31.27
CA GLU A 52 -4.55 14.06 31.73
C GLU A 52 -3.10 13.61 31.93
N LYS A 53 -2.66 13.58 33.19
CA LYS A 53 -1.36 13.00 33.55
C LYS A 53 -1.34 11.50 33.22
N PRO A 54 -0.33 10.98 32.49
CA PRO A 54 -0.23 9.56 32.24
C PRO A 54 -0.17 8.79 33.56
N PRO A 55 -0.79 7.60 33.64
CA PRO A 55 -0.73 6.79 34.83
C PRO A 55 0.75 6.54 35.15
N HIS A 56 1.17 6.99 36.34
CA HIS A 56 2.48 6.64 36.87
C HIS A 56 2.48 5.12 36.92
N HIS A 57 3.31 4.47 36.10
CA HIS A 57 3.57 3.06 36.27
C HIS A 57 4.28 2.93 37.63
N ILE A 58 3.61 2.28 38.57
CA ILE A 58 4.13 1.96 39.91
C ILE A 58 4.28 0.45 39.98
#